data_AF-F4P3K3-F1
#
_entry.id   AF-F4P3K3-F1
#
_cell.length_a   1.000
_cell.length_b   1.000
_cell.length_c   1.000
_cell.angle_alpha   90.00
_cell.angle_beta   90.00
_cell.angle_gamma   90.00
#
_symmetry.space_group_name_H-M   'P 1'
#
loop_
_entity.id
_entity.type
_entity.pdbx_description
1 polymer ?
#
loop_
_entity_poly.entity_id
_entity_poly.type
_entity_poly.pdbx_seq_one_letter_code
_entity_poly.pdbx_strand_id
1 'polypeptide(L)'
;MKLSIAVLSSILAVCSVTVANPVDPSSTTSTEASTYTMSAEASTSTASTSGASAGGSDYSSSYDEFEKYCYSFSLDQAMLIKRLAKAEAQFPKLSKKTNDKRHQHAAQKKVVDELQDILDGLYGAMHWGLEIAELAELEAELLKQREILEKIEEELNVCSINFANKIDEGNYLQKKLKKQPLIGSSSISGDGFLDLRSVSGYNDCYHYFYNRFLQ
;
A
#
# COMPACT_ATOMS: atom_id res chain seq x y z
N MET A 1 22.71 39.20 -1.09
CA MET A 1 23.40 38.29 -2.05
C MET A 1 24.24 37.11 -1.51
N LYS A 2 24.65 36.96 -0.25
CA LYS A 2 25.37 35.72 0.20
C LYS A 2 24.65 34.84 1.22
N LEU A 3 23.71 35.40 1.98
CA LEU A 3 23.02 34.67 3.06
C LEU A 3 21.87 33.81 2.52
N SER A 4 21.02 34.39 1.67
CA SER A 4 19.84 33.73 1.08
C SER A 4 20.19 32.58 0.14
N ILE A 5 21.20 32.74 -0.73
CA ILE A 5 21.66 31.67 -1.64
C ILE A 5 22.28 30.51 -0.85
N ALA A 6 23.04 30.77 0.20
CA ALA A 6 23.64 29.72 1.03
C ALA A 6 22.58 28.95 1.83
N VAL A 7 21.58 29.65 2.37
CA VAL A 7 20.45 29.04 3.10
C VAL A 7 19.56 28.22 2.16
N LEU A 8 19.17 28.78 1.01
CA LEU A 8 18.39 28.07 -0.02
C LEU A 8 19.16 26.88 -0.60
N SER A 9 20.47 27.01 -0.83
CA SER A 9 21.32 25.92 -1.30
C SER A 9 21.52 24.83 -0.24
N SER A 10 21.53 25.17 1.06
CA SER A 10 21.64 24.20 2.15
C SER A 10 20.34 23.40 2.30
N ILE A 11 19.18 24.06 2.15
CA ILE A 11 17.86 23.42 2.22
C ILE A 11 17.65 22.52 0.99
N LEU A 12 17.96 22.99 -0.22
CA LEU A 12 17.86 22.20 -1.45
C LEU A 12 18.83 21.00 -1.48
N ALA A 13 20.05 21.14 -0.95
CA ALA A 13 21.02 20.05 -0.88
C ALA A 13 20.52 18.88 0.01
N VAL A 14 19.80 19.17 1.10
CA VAL A 14 19.18 18.14 1.96
C VAL A 14 18.03 17.43 1.23
N CYS A 15 17.30 18.14 0.36
CA CYS A 15 16.23 17.57 -0.46
C CYS A 15 16.74 16.70 -1.63
N SER A 16 17.85 17.06 -2.29
CA SER A 16 18.43 16.25 -3.38
C SER A 16 18.88 14.86 -2.94
N VAL A 17 19.27 14.67 -1.67
CA VAL A 17 19.75 13.37 -1.15
C VAL A 17 18.57 12.45 -0.78
N THR A 18 17.38 13.00 -0.50
CA THR A 18 16.23 12.22 -0.02
C THR A 18 15.20 11.92 -1.12
N VAL A 19 15.26 12.64 -2.25
CA VAL A 19 14.40 12.46 -3.45
C VAL A 19 15.03 11.51 -4.48
N ALA A 20 16.15 10.85 -4.16
CA ALA A 20 16.60 9.68 -4.90
C ALA A 20 15.64 8.51 -4.61
N ASN A 21 14.50 8.48 -5.30
CA ASN A 21 13.74 7.24 -5.48
C ASN A 21 14.74 6.16 -5.93
N PRO A 22 14.84 5.00 -5.26
CA PRO A 22 15.44 3.85 -5.91
C PRO A 22 14.59 3.53 -7.14
N VAL A 23 15.16 3.75 -8.32
CA VAL A 23 14.63 3.24 -9.58
C VAL A 23 14.63 1.72 -9.45
N ASP A 24 13.46 1.12 -9.32
CA ASP A 24 13.29 -0.33 -9.53
C ASP A 24 13.61 -0.61 -11.02
N PRO A 25 14.68 -1.36 -11.35
CA PRO A 25 14.96 -1.70 -12.71
C PRO A 25 14.15 -2.94 -13.07
N SER A 26 12.89 -2.79 -13.46
CA SER A 26 12.22 -3.87 -14.19
C SER A 26 10.98 -3.42 -14.94
N SER A 27 11.18 -3.06 -16.21
CA SER A 27 10.19 -3.31 -17.25
C SER A 27 10.84 -3.17 -18.62
N THR A 28 11.38 -4.28 -19.09
CA THR A 28 11.62 -4.50 -20.52
C THR A 28 10.28 -4.82 -21.15
N THR A 29 9.75 -3.86 -21.90
CA THR A 29 8.59 -3.98 -22.77
C THR A 29 8.94 -4.87 -23.96
N SER A 30 8.37 -6.08 -24.01
CA SER A 30 8.24 -6.85 -25.25
C SER A 30 6.88 -6.56 -25.86
N THR A 31 6.90 -5.80 -26.94
CA THR A 31 5.77 -5.46 -27.79
C THR A 31 5.56 -6.58 -28.80
N GLU A 32 4.46 -7.33 -28.72
CA GLU A 32 3.95 -8.08 -29.86
C GLU A 32 2.50 -7.67 -30.12
N ALA A 33 2.32 -7.01 -31.27
CA ALA A 33 1.03 -6.70 -31.83
C ALA A 33 0.47 -7.93 -32.54
N SER A 34 -0.82 -8.21 -32.35
CA SER A 34 -1.57 -9.05 -33.27
C SER A 34 -2.94 -8.43 -33.52
N THR A 35 -3.00 -7.71 -34.64
CA THR A 35 -4.19 -7.39 -35.42
C THR A 35 -5.08 -8.62 -35.60
N TYR A 36 -6.37 -8.51 -35.28
CA TYR A 36 -7.38 -9.36 -35.91
C TYR A 36 -8.62 -8.56 -36.28
N THR A 37 -9.03 -8.85 -37.51
CA THR A 37 -9.92 -8.17 -38.44
C THR A 37 -11.38 -8.26 -38.01
N MET A 38 -12.13 -7.15 -38.11
CA MET A 38 -13.58 -7.16 -38.00
C MET A 38 -14.22 -7.75 -39.26
N SER A 39 -15.16 -8.68 -39.09
CA SER A 39 -16.10 -9.07 -40.14
C SER A 39 -17.48 -9.27 -39.54
N ALA A 40 -18.48 -8.65 -40.18
CA ALA A 40 -19.88 -8.63 -39.81
C ALA A 40 -20.61 -9.93 -40.17
N GLU A 41 -21.72 -10.24 -39.48
CA GLU A 41 -23.04 -10.52 -40.08
C GLU A 41 -24.11 -10.86 -39.01
N ALA A 42 -25.38 -10.73 -39.42
CA ALA A 42 -26.60 -10.67 -38.62
C ALA A 42 -27.29 -12.04 -38.40
N SER A 43 -28.18 -12.09 -37.39
CA SER A 43 -29.54 -12.69 -37.41
C SER A 43 -29.90 -13.60 -36.20
N THR A 44 -31.02 -13.21 -35.56
CA THR A 44 -32.13 -14.01 -34.98
C THR A 44 -31.91 -15.09 -33.91
N SER A 45 -32.75 -14.96 -32.87
CA SER A 45 -33.03 -15.82 -31.71
C SER A 45 -33.30 -17.30 -32.03
N THR A 46 -32.93 -18.22 -31.11
CA THR A 46 -33.78 -19.28 -30.51
C THR A 46 -33.01 -20.06 -29.40
N ALA A 47 -33.80 -20.53 -28.42
CA ALA A 47 -33.61 -21.34 -27.20
C ALA A 47 -32.37 -22.23 -26.95
N SER A 48 -32.04 -22.29 -25.64
CA SER A 48 -31.60 -23.42 -24.78
C SER A 48 -30.72 -24.54 -25.35
N THR A 49 -29.50 -24.72 -24.81
CA THR A 49 -29.10 -25.83 -23.91
C THR A 49 -27.57 -25.86 -23.71
N SER A 50 -27.17 -26.26 -22.50
CA SER A 50 -25.88 -26.84 -22.06
C SER A 50 -24.65 -26.79 -22.97
N GLY A 51 -23.54 -26.28 -22.44
CA GLY A 51 -22.21 -26.67 -22.91
C GLY A 51 -21.13 -25.63 -22.64
N ALA A 52 -20.21 -25.98 -21.73
CA ALA A 52 -18.83 -25.52 -21.60
C ALA A 52 -18.50 -24.05 -21.95
N SER A 53 -18.22 -23.24 -20.93
CA SER A 53 -17.38 -22.05 -21.10
C SER A 53 -16.03 -22.30 -20.42
N ALA A 54 -15.02 -22.46 -21.27
CA ALA A 54 -13.62 -22.42 -20.91
C ALA A 54 -13.26 -21.02 -20.41
N GLY A 55 -13.39 -20.81 -19.11
CA GLY A 55 -12.74 -19.71 -18.41
C GLY A 55 -11.37 -20.19 -17.97
N GLY A 56 -10.31 -19.67 -18.60
CA GLY A 56 -8.94 -19.85 -18.13
C GLY A 56 -8.87 -19.39 -16.68
N SER A 57 -8.84 -20.36 -15.77
CA SER A 57 -8.60 -20.13 -14.36
C SER A 57 -7.21 -20.67 -14.09
N ASP A 58 -6.33 -19.80 -13.60
CA ASP A 58 -5.07 -20.17 -12.94
C ASP A 58 -5.35 -20.87 -11.60
N TYR A 59 -6.27 -21.84 -11.60
CA TYR A 59 -6.68 -22.65 -10.45
C TYR A 59 -6.11 -24.07 -10.57
N SER A 60 -4.87 -24.19 -11.04
CA SER A 60 -4.11 -25.43 -10.86
C SER A 60 -3.30 -25.38 -9.56
N SER A 61 -3.99 -25.16 -8.44
CA SER A 61 -3.50 -25.63 -7.15
C SER A 61 -4.16 -26.97 -6.97
N SER A 62 -3.44 -28.06 -7.28
CA SER A 62 -3.96 -29.42 -7.12
C SER A 62 -4.61 -29.57 -5.74
N TYR A 63 -5.81 -30.14 -5.71
CA TYR A 63 -6.52 -30.49 -4.48
C TYR A 63 -5.62 -31.27 -3.50
N ASP A 64 -4.62 -32.00 -4.02
CA ASP A 64 -3.65 -32.76 -3.23
C ASP A 64 -2.77 -31.89 -2.32
N GLU A 65 -2.39 -30.68 -2.77
CA GLU A 65 -1.52 -29.80 -1.98
C GLU A 65 -2.30 -29.10 -0.86
N PHE A 66 -3.59 -28.86 -1.10
CA PHE A 66 -4.53 -28.39 -0.10
C PHE A 66 -4.72 -29.42 1.02
N GLU A 67 -4.93 -30.70 0.67
CA GLU A 67 -5.06 -31.77 1.66
C GLU A 67 -3.82 -31.88 2.54
N LYS A 68 -2.60 -31.73 1.99
CA LYS A 68 -1.37 -31.90 2.78
C LYS A 68 -1.23 -30.93 3.95
N TYR A 69 -1.50 -29.64 3.74
CA TYR A 69 -1.23 -28.60 4.75
C TYR A 69 -2.48 -28.10 5.48
N CYS A 70 -3.67 -28.31 4.89
CA CYS A 70 -4.93 -27.82 5.43
C CYS A 70 -5.92 -28.94 5.78
N TYR A 71 -5.47 -30.21 5.92
CA TYR A 71 -6.34 -31.38 6.22
C TYR A 71 -7.27 -31.20 7.43
N SER A 72 -6.89 -30.36 8.40
CA SER A 72 -7.70 -30.10 9.61
C SER A 72 -8.86 -29.12 9.38
N PHE A 73 -8.99 -28.57 8.16
CA PHE A 73 -9.96 -27.55 7.82
C PHE A 73 -10.83 -27.97 6.64
N SER A 74 -12.10 -27.54 6.67
CA SER A 74 -12.93 -27.60 5.47
C SER A 74 -12.38 -26.68 4.38
N LEU A 75 -12.81 -26.90 3.13
CA LEU A 75 -12.44 -26.05 2.01
C LEU A 75 -12.74 -24.56 2.27
N ASP A 76 -13.91 -24.26 2.85
CA ASP A 76 -14.31 -22.90 3.21
C ASP A 76 -13.40 -22.28 4.29
N GLN A 77 -13.06 -23.07 5.32
CA GLN A 77 -12.18 -22.63 6.40
C GLN A 77 -10.78 -22.30 5.88
N ALA A 78 -10.20 -23.20 5.09
CA ALA A 78 -8.89 -22.98 4.52
C ALA A 78 -8.88 -21.85 3.48
N MET A 79 -9.97 -21.61 2.74
CA MET A 79 -10.11 -20.42 1.89
C MET A 79 -10.14 -19.12 2.71
N LEU A 80 -10.72 -19.13 3.91
CA LEU A 80 -10.62 -17.99 4.84
C LEU A 80 -9.19 -17.81 5.35
N ILE A 81 -8.50 -18.89 5.71
CA ILE A 81 -7.07 -18.86 6.10
C ILE A 81 -6.21 -18.30 4.96
N LYS A 82 -6.45 -18.72 3.72
CA LYS A 82 -5.77 -18.19 2.51
C LYS A 82 -5.96 -16.69 2.37
N ARG A 83 -7.20 -16.20 2.51
CA ARG A 83 -7.49 -14.75 2.43
C ARG A 83 -6.83 -13.97 3.56
N LEU A 84 -6.84 -14.52 4.78
CA LEU A 84 -6.18 -13.91 5.93
C LEU A 84 -4.67 -13.82 5.71
N ALA A 85 -4.04 -14.93 5.32
CA ALA A 85 -2.61 -14.98 5.00
C ALA A 85 -2.24 -13.99 3.88
N LYS A 86 -3.08 -13.83 2.86
CA LYS A 86 -2.90 -12.84 1.80
C LYS A 86 -2.94 -11.41 2.33
N ALA A 87 -3.93 -11.08 3.16
CA ALA A 87 -4.07 -9.75 3.74
C ALA A 87 -2.85 -9.41 4.62
N GLU A 88 -2.42 -10.35 5.47
CA GLU A 88 -1.29 -10.16 6.36
C GLU A 88 0.07 -10.11 5.62
N ALA A 89 0.23 -10.85 4.53
CA ALA A 89 1.43 -10.79 3.69
C ALA A 89 1.63 -9.42 3.03
N GLN A 90 0.57 -8.64 2.84
CA GLN A 90 0.65 -7.28 2.29
C GLN A 90 1.08 -6.23 3.34
N PHE A 91 0.97 -6.53 4.64
CA PHE A 91 1.24 -5.56 5.70
C PHE A 91 2.66 -5.02 5.71
N PRO A 92 3.73 -5.82 5.55
CA PRO A 92 5.10 -5.28 5.55
C PRO A 92 5.30 -4.24 4.44
N LYS A 93 4.80 -4.52 3.23
CA LYS A 93 4.89 -3.61 2.07
C LYS A 93 4.13 -2.31 2.31
N LEU A 94 2.89 -2.40 2.80
CA LEU A 94 2.06 -1.23 3.07
C LEU A 94 2.62 -0.40 4.24
N SER A 95 3.06 -1.06 5.30
CA SER A 95 3.68 -0.40 6.46
C SER A 95 4.93 0.37 6.05
N LYS A 96 5.82 -0.26 5.26
CA LYS A 96 7.00 0.42 4.72
C LYS A 96 6.61 1.65 3.91
N LYS A 97 5.69 1.52 2.94
CA LYS A 97 5.24 2.63 2.09
C LYS A 97 4.68 3.80 2.93
N THR A 98 3.84 3.51 3.92
CA THR A 98 3.26 4.52 4.81
C THR A 98 4.34 5.20 5.66
N ASN A 99 5.31 4.45 6.19
CA ASN A 99 6.41 5.02 6.96
C ASN A 99 7.33 5.89 6.10
N ASP A 100 7.65 5.45 4.88
CA ASP A 100 8.45 6.24 3.93
C ASP A 100 7.76 7.59 3.62
N LYS A 101 6.44 7.56 3.38
CA LYS A 101 5.66 8.80 3.18
C LYS A 101 5.59 9.67 4.43
N ARG A 102 5.51 9.09 5.62
CA ARG A 102 5.55 9.83 6.88
C ARG A 102 6.88 10.53 7.09
N HIS A 103 8.00 9.87 6.77
CA HIS A 103 9.32 10.49 6.84
C HIS A 103 9.46 11.62 5.82
N GLN A 104 9.00 11.43 4.58
CA GLN A 104 8.97 12.50 3.56
C GLN A 104 8.14 13.69 4.03
N HIS A 105 6.94 13.46 4.58
CA HIS A 105 6.08 14.50 5.12
C HIS A 105 6.78 15.29 6.23
N ALA A 106 7.39 14.60 7.19
CA ALA A 106 8.09 15.24 8.31
C ALA A 106 9.28 16.09 7.84
N ALA A 107 10.06 15.58 6.88
CA ALA A 107 11.18 16.31 6.29
C ALA A 107 10.70 17.56 5.53
N GLN A 108 9.68 17.41 4.67
CA GLN A 108 9.13 18.50 3.89
C GLN A 108 8.48 19.58 4.77
N LYS A 109 7.74 19.16 5.81
CA LYS A 109 7.14 20.07 6.77
C LYS A 109 8.19 20.93 7.46
N LYS A 110 9.31 20.32 7.86
CA LYS A 110 10.43 21.05 8.47
C LYS A 110 10.98 22.13 7.53
N VAL A 111 11.10 21.85 6.23
CA VAL A 111 11.53 22.84 5.23
C VAL A 111 10.55 24.01 5.14
N VAL A 112 9.25 23.71 5.08
CA VAL A 112 8.21 24.74 5.04
C VAL A 112 8.22 25.60 6.31
N ASP A 113 8.35 24.96 7.48
CA ASP A 113 8.39 25.65 8.77
C ASP A 113 9.65 26.56 8.87
N GLU A 114 10.83 26.08 8.44
CA GLU A 114 12.06 26.89 8.42
C GLU A 114 11.98 28.08 7.44
N LEU A 115 11.42 27.88 6.24
CA LEU A 115 11.22 28.97 5.27
C LEU A 115 10.22 30.01 5.79
N GLN A 116 9.17 29.56 6.46
CA GLN A 116 8.19 30.45 7.09
C GLN A 116 8.85 31.29 8.20
N ASP A 117 9.62 30.66 9.09
CA ASP A 117 10.32 31.35 10.17
C ASP A 117 11.29 32.42 9.64
N ILE A 118 12.01 32.12 8.54
CA ILE A 118 12.87 33.11 7.88
C ILE A 118 12.06 34.28 7.35
N LEU A 119 10.96 34.00 6.66
CA LEU A 119 10.09 35.03 6.08
C LEU A 119 9.50 35.93 7.18
N ASP A 120 8.99 35.35 8.26
CA ASP A 120 8.43 36.08 9.40
C ASP A 120 9.49 36.95 10.10
N GLY A 121 10.71 36.42 10.26
CA GLY A 121 11.85 37.17 10.78
C GLY A 121 12.23 38.37 9.91
N LEU A 122 12.21 38.21 8.58
CA LEU A 122 12.48 39.29 7.63
C LEU A 122 11.38 40.35 7.65
N TYR A 123 10.11 39.95 7.72
CA TYR A 123 8.99 40.89 7.88
C TYR A 123 9.11 41.70 9.17
N GLY A 124 9.50 41.06 10.28
CA GLY A 124 9.78 41.76 11.53
C GLY A 124 10.96 42.74 11.44
N ALA A 125 11.99 42.41 10.65
CA ALA A 125 13.16 43.25 10.42
C ALA A 125 12.95 44.33 9.35
N MET A 126 11.89 44.25 8.54
CA MET A 126 11.58 45.14 7.41
C MET A 126 11.42 46.62 7.80
N HIS A 127 11.37 46.93 9.09
CA HIS A 127 11.63 48.28 9.61
C HIS A 127 12.99 48.89 9.16
N TRP A 128 13.91 48.10 8.59
CA TRP A 128 15.28 48.47 8.23
C TRP A 128 15.67 48.28 6.75
N GLY A 129 14.73 48.39 5.82
CA GLY A 129 15.06 48.63 4.39
C GLY A 129 15.54 47.40 3.59
N LEU A 130 14.87 46.26 3.73
CA LEU A 130 15.08 45.10 2.85
C LEU A 130 14.62 45.38 1.41
N GLU A 131 15.31 44.78 0.42
CA GLU A 131 14.89 44.81 -0.98
C GLU A 131 13.63 43.96 -1.20
N ILE A 132 12.57 44.58 -1.75
CA ILE A 132 11.27 43.94 -2.03
C ILE A 132 11.41 42.69 -2.93
N ALA A 133 12.42 42.66 -3.81
CA ALA A 133 12.66 41.54 -4.72
C ALA A 133 13.12 40.26 -3.99
N GLU A 134 14.01 40.36 -2.98
CA GLU A 134 14.47 39.19 -2.22
C GLU A 134 13.34 38.57 -1.39
N LEU A 135 12.39 39.39 -0.91
CA LEU A 135 11.18 38.92 -0.22
C LEU A 135 10.24 38.16 -1.17
N ALA A 136 9.99 38.71 -2.36
CA ALA A 136 9.11 38.09 -3.35
C ALA A 136 9.64 36.71 -3.81
N GLU A 137 10.96 36.56 -3.97
CA GLU A 137 11.58 35.26 -4.29
C GLU A 137 11.39 34.24 -3.17
N LEU A 138 11.56 34.64 -1.91
CA LEU A 138 11.37 33.75 -0.77
C LEU A 138 9.91 33.30 -0.62
N GLU A 139 8.95 34.21 -0.82
CA GLU A 139 7.52 33.89 -0.83
C GLU A 139 7.16 32.89 -1.94
N ALA A 140 7.70 33.08 -3.14
CA ALA A 140 7.48 32.17 -4.25
C ALA A 140 8.02 30.76 -3.95
N GLU A 141 9.21 30.65 -3.35
CA GLU A 141 9.77 29.36 -2.96
C GLU A 141 8.96 28.71 -1.81
N LEU A 142 8.52 29.49 -0.83
CA LEU A 142 7.64 28.99 0.24
C LEU A 142 6.34 28.40 -0.34
N LEU A 143 5.71 29.08 -1.29
CA LEU A 143 4.49 28.58 -1.96
C LEU A 143 4.74 27.25 -2.66
N LYS A 144 5.85 27.13 -3.39
CA LYS A 144 6.24 25.88 -4.05
C LYS A 144 6.49 24.75 -3.06
N GLN A 145 7.16 25.02 -1.94
CA GLN A 145 7.42 24.00 -0.91
C GLN A 145 6.14 23.57 -0.17
N ARG A 146 5.15 24.47 -0.02
CA ARG A 146 3.81 24.15 0.49
C ARG A 146 3.03 23.24 -0.45
N GLU A 147 3.07 23.49 -1.75
CA GLU A 147 2.44 22.63 -2.77
C GLU A 147 3.04 21.20 -2.74
N ILE A 148 4.37 21.09 -2.59
CA ILE A 148 5.03 19.78 -2.42
C ILE A 148 4.57 19.09 -1.14
N LEU A 149 4.44 19.83 -0.03
CA LEU A 149 3.97 19.29 1.24
C LEU A 149 2.55 18.75 1.14
N GLU A 150 1.63 19.52 0.54
CA GLU A 150 0.23 19.14 0.32
C GLU A 150 0.14 17.83 -0.47
N LYS A 151 0.90 17.72 -1.57
CA LYS A 151 0.95 16.48 -2.35
C LYS A 151 1.44 15.27 -1.54
N ILE A 152 2.46 15.45 -0.70
CA ILE A 152 2.96 14.36 0.17
C ILE A 152 1.90 13.99 1.21
N GLU A 153 1.18 14.97 1.77
CA GLU A 153 0.10 14.75 2.72
C GLU A 153 -1.05 13.94 2.10
N GLU A 154 -1.48 14.28 0.88
CA GLU A 154 -2.48 13.51 0.12
C GLU A 154 -2.04 12.05 -0.08
N GLU A 155 -0.80 11.85 -0.54
CA GLU A 155 -0.26 10.51 -0.76
C GLU A 155 -0.13 9.70 0.54
N LEU A 156 0.24 10.35 1.65
CA LEU A 156 0.29 9.74 2.98
C LEU A 156 -1.10 9.35 3.48
N ASN A 157 -2.12 10.19 3.23
CA ASN A 157 -3.50 9.90 3.59
C ASN A 157 -4.01 8.67 2.82
N VAL A 158 -3.76 8.60 1.51
CA VAL A 158 -4.09 7.43 0.67
C VAL A 158 -3.39 6.16 1.18
N CYS A 159 -2.10 6.24 1.56
CA CYS A 159 -1.39 5.09 2.13
C CYS A 159 -1.98 4.64 3.46
N SER A 160 -2.35 5.59 4.32
CA SER A 160 -2.92 5.33 5.65
C SER A 160 -4.30 4.67 5.55
N ILE A 161 -5.17 5.16 4.66
CA ILE A 161 -6.48 4.55 4.39
C ILE A 161 -6.33 3.12 3.87
N ASN A 162 -5.43 2.91 2.90
CA ASN A 162 -5.19 1.57 2.35
C ASN A 162 -4.68 0.60 3.42
N PHE A 163 -3.81 1.06 4.33
CA PHE A 163 -3.31 0.24 5.44
C PHE A 163 -4.42 -0.10 6.44
N ALA A 164 -5.25 0.88 6.83
CA ALA A 164 -6.39 0.67 7.72
C ALA A 164 -7.41 -0.33 7.15
N ASN A 165 -7.80 -0.16 5.88
CA ASN A 165 -8.71 -1.07 5.21
C ASN A 165 -8.21 -2.52 5.20
N LYS A 166 -6.89 -2.72 5.07
CA LYS A 166 -6.28 -4.05 5.09
C LYS A 166 -6.26 -4.66 6.50
N ILE A 167 -6.04 -3.84 7.52
CA ILE A 167 -6.19 -4.27 8.92
C ILE A 167 -7.63 -4.72 9.19
N ASP A 168 -8.61 -3.94 8.74
CA ASP A 168 -10.03 -4.25 8.93
C ASP A 168 -10.43 -5.53 8.19
N GLU A 169 -9.94 -5.74 6.97
CA GLU A 169 -10.11 -6.99 6.21
C GLU A 169 -9.55 -8.19 7.00
N GLY A 170 -8.33 -8.09 7.51
CA GLY A 170 -7.69 -9.13 8.33
C GLY A 170 -8.51 -9.44 9.59
N ASN A 171 -8.92 -8.42 10.33
CA ASN A 171 -9.74 -8.55 11.54
C ASN A 171 -11.11 -9.20 11.25
N TYR A 172 -11.76 -8.80 10.16
CA TYR A 172 -13.02 -9.39 9.73
C TYR A 172 -12.87 -10.87 9.41
N LEU A 173 -11.85 -11.25 8.64
CA LEU A 173 -11.58 -12.64 8.26
C LEU A 173 -11.25 -13.49 9.49
N GLN A 174 -10.43 -12.97 10.40
CA GLN A 174 -10.07 -13.64 11.64
C GLN A 174 -11.31 -13.90 12.51
N LYS A 175 -12.17 -12.88 12.68
CA LYS A 175 -13.43 -12.99 13.43
C LYS A 175 -14.40 -13.98 12.77
N LYS A 176 -14.46 -14.01 11.44
CA LYS A 176 -15.30 -14.95 10.70
C LYS A 176 -14.83 -16.40 10.88
N LEU A 177 -13.52 -16.63 10.83
CA LEU A 177 -12.93 -17.96 11.03
C LEU A 177 -13.16 -18.46 12.47
N LYS A 178 -12.97 -17.62 13.48
CA LYS A 178 -13.20 -17.95 14.90
C LYS A 178 -14.66 -18.33 15.23
N LYS A 179 -15.62 -17.93 14.40
CA LYS A 179 -17.05 -18.27 14.57
C LYS A 179 -17.43 -19.63 13.98
N GLN A 180 -16.56 -20.25 13.18
CA GLN A 180 -16.83 -21.54 12.57
C GLN A 180 -16.46 -22.67 13.54
N PRO A 181 -17.11 -23.84 13.44
CA PRO A 181 -16.71 -25.01 14.22
C PRO A 181 -15.34 -25.51 13.76
N LEU A 182 -14.30 -25.28 14.58
CA LEU A 182 -12.92 -25.68 14.32
C LEU A 182 -12.59 -26.95 15.11
N ILE A 183 -12.08 -27.97 14.41
CA ILE A 183 -11.69 -29.25 15.00
C ILE A 183 -10.47 -29.04 15.92
N GLY A 184 -10.50 -29.60 17.13
CA GLY A 184 -9.40 -29.49 18.10
C GLY A 184 -9.37 -28.20 18.92
N SER A 185 -10.45 -27.41 18.92
CA SER A 185 -10.60 -26.20 19.74
C SER A 185 -10.92 -26.54 21.20
N SER A 186 -9.99 -27.17 21.92
CA SER A 186 -10.16 -27.50 23.35
C SER A 186 -9.80 -26.34 24.29
N SER A 187 -9.14 -25.29 23.78
CA SER A 187 -8.65 -24.16 24.56
C SER A 187 -9.46 -22.91 24.27
N ILE A 188 -10.58 -22.77 24.98
CA ILE A 188 -11.17 -21.45 25.23
C ILE A 188 -10.19 -20.74 26.17
N SER A 189 -9.52 -19.69 25.68
CA SER A 189 -8.64 -18.87 26.51
C SER A 189 -9.44 -18.27 27.67
N GLY A 190 -8.80 -17.89 28.78
CA GLY A 190 -9.48 -17.38 29.98
C GLY A 190 -10.38 -16.14 29.80
N ASP A 191 -10.42 -15.56 28.59
CA ASP A 191 -11.26 -14.45 28.15
C ASP A 191 -12.47 -14.87 27.27
N GLY A 192 -12.66 -16.17 27.02
CA GLY A 192 -13.71 -16.67 26.13
C GLY A 192 -13.37 -16.62 24.63
N PHE A 193 -12.16 -16.20 24.25
CA PHE A 193 -11.73 -16.11 22.85
C PHE A 193 -10.90 -17.32 22.42
N LEU A 194 -11.25 -17.84 21.24
CA LEU A 194 -10.53 -18.92 20.56
C LEU A 194 -9.24 -18.35 19.96
N ASP A 195 -8.08 -18.88 20.38
CA ASP A 195 -6.79 -18.58 19.76
C ASP A 195 -6.58 -19.50 18.55
N LEU A 196 -6.56 -18.92 17.34
CA LEU A 196 -6.37 -19.67 16.10
C LEU A 196 -5.03 -20.39 16.06
N ARG A 197 -3.98 -19.84 16.69
CA ARG A 197 -2.66 -20.48 16.73
C ARG A 197 -2.64 -21.77 17.55
N SER A 198 -3.60 -21.94 18.45
CA SER A 198 -3.79 -23.16 19.23
C SER A 198 -4.58 -24.25 18.48
N VAL A 199 -5.21 -23.91 17.34
CA VAL A 199 -5.98 -24.87 16.54
C VAL A 199 -5.03 -25.77 15.76
N SER A 200 -5.22 -27.08 15.88
CA SER A 200 -4.41 -28.09 15.19
C SER A 200 -4.37 -27.82 13.68
N GLY A 201 -3.17 -27.85 13.10
CA GLY A 201 -2.94 -27.62 11.67
C GLY A 201 -3.08 -26.16 11.20
N TYR A 202 -3.53 -25.22 12.05
CA TYR A 202 -3.73 -23.82 11.63
C TYR A 202 -2.44 -23.19 11.12
N ASN A 203 -1.34 -23.31 11.89
CA ASN A 203 -0.07 -22.71 11.52
C ASN A 203 0.48 -23.29 10.20
N ASP A 204 0.35 -24.59 9.99
CA ASP A 204 0.81 -25.24 8.75
C ASP A 204 0.04 -24.72 7.54
N CYS A 205 -1.30 -24.69 7.63
CA CYS A 205 -2.16 -24.17 6.58
C CYS A 205 -1.93 -22.68 6.33
N TYR A 206 -1.78 -21.88 7.39
CA TYR A 206 -1.53 -20.45 7.30
C TYR A 206 -0.18 -20.16 6.63
N HIS A 207 0.91 -20.77 7.11
CA HIS A 207 2.25 -20.53 6.58
C HIS A 207 2.41 -21.01 5.14
N TYR A 208 1.74 -22.10 4.77
CA TYR A 208 1.67 -22.57 3.40
C TYR A 208 1.18 -21.47 2.43
N PHE A 209 0.12 -20.74 2.80
CA PHE A 209 -0.39 -19.63 1.99
C PHE A 209 0.46 -18.37 2.14
N TYR A 210 0.81 -17.99 3.38
CA TYR A 210 1.53 -16.76 3.66
C TYR A 210 2.86 -16.70 2.90
N ASN A 211 3.65 -17.77 2.95
CA ASN A 211 4.95 -17.82 2.28
C ASN A 211 4.86 -17.71 0.75
N ARG A 212 3.75 -18.15 0.14
CA ARG A 212 3.50 -17.97 -1.30
C ARG A 212 3.12 -16.55 -1.68
N PHE A 213 2.51 -15.80 -0.77
CA PHE A 213 2.19 -14.40 -1.01
C PHE A 213 3.37 -13.46 -0.73
N LEU A 214 4.47 -13.98 -0.19
CA LEU A 214 5.73 -13.24 -0.03
C LEU A 214 6.68 -13.37 -1.23
N GLN A 215 6.46 -14.34 -2.11
CA GLN A 215 7.22 -14.52 -3.37
C GLN A 215 6.75 -13.51 -4.43
#